data_AF-A0A1F4JX20-F1
#
_entry.id   AF-A0A1F4JX20-F1
#
_cell.length_a   1.000
_cell.length_b   1.000
_cell.length_c   1.000
_cell.angle_alpha   90.00
_cell.angle_beta   90.00
_cell.angle_gamma   90.00
#
_symmetry.space_group_name_H-M   'P 1'
#
loop_
_entity.id
_entity.type
_entity.pdbx_description
1 polymer ?
#
loop_
_entity_poly.entity_id
_entity_poly.type
_entity_poly.pdbx_seq_one_letter_code
_entity_poly.pdbx_strand_id
1 'polypeptide(L)' 'MTVFALPVFDATVIVDGNELFKGQGSATQWAQRLAVEIDSVVIAKKIGNGWALCGSVDGVDCIWGVYGQRLKRIN' A
#
# COMPACT_ATOMS: atom_id res chain seq x y z
N MET A 1 -5.44 -0.82 16.99
CA MET A 1 -4.15 -1.29 16.46
C MET A 1 -4.00 -0.68 15.08
N THR A 2 -2.90 0.00 14.79
CA THR A 2 -2.72 0.72 13.51
C THR A 2 -2.58 -0.25 12.33
N VAL A 3 -3.11 0.14 11.16
CA VAL A 3 -2.99 -0.64 9.92
C VAL A 3 -1.52 -0.95 9.55
N PHE A 4 -0.57 -0.09 9.94
CA PHE A 4 0.86 -0.28 9.68
C PHE A 4 1.48 -1.42 10.49
N ALA A 5 0.85 -1.81 11.61
CA ALA A 5 1.31 -2.92 12.45
C ALA A 5 0.68 -4.27 12.04
N LEU A 6 -0.33 -4.26 11.17
CA LEU A 6 -1.00 -5.47 10.72
C LEU A 6 -0.14 -6.21 9.69
N PRO A 7 -0.04 -7.54 9.80
CA PRO A 7 0.67 -8.34 8.80
C PRO A 7 -0.12 -8.37 7.47
N VAL A 8 0.59 -8.12 6.38
CA VAL A 8 0.17 -8.37 5.01
C VAL A 8 0.52 -9.82 4.66
N PHE A 9 -0.49 -10.67 4.54
CA PHE A 9 -0.32 -12.09 4.16
C PHE A 9 -0.57 -12.36 2.67
N ASP A 10 -0.86 -11.32 1.91
CA ASP A 10 -1.10 -11.41 0.48
C ASP A 10 0.20 -11.67 -0.30
N ALA A 11 0.06 -12.25 -1.50
CA ALA A 11 1.20 -12.40 -2.39
C ALA A 11 1.73 -11.02 -2.84
N THR A 12 3.05 -10.88 -2.87
CA THR A 12 3.76 -9.67 -3.29
C THR A 12 4.63 -9.93 -4.52
N VAL A 13 5.08 -8.85 -5.16
CA VAL A 13 6.04 -8.84 -6.27
C VAL A 13 7.05 -7.72 -6.07
N ILE A 14 8.29 -7.93 -6.47
CA ILE A 14 9.32 -6.88 -6.45
C ILE A 14 9.27 -6.08 -7.76
N VAL A 15 9.16 -4.77 -7.66
CA VAL A 15 9.20 -3.82 -8.79
C VAL A 15 10.15 -2.69 -8.41
N ASP A 16 11.22 -2.50 -9.20
CA ASP A 16 12.23 -1.46 -8.99
C ASP A 16 12.78 -1.42 -7.55
N GLY A 17 12.98 -2.60 -6.94
CA GLY A 17 13.48 -2.74 -5.56
C GLY A 17 12.41 -2.57 -4.47
N ASN A 18 11.16 -2.26 -4.84
CA ASN A 18 10.03 -2.12 -3.91
C ASN A 18 9.15 -3.37 -3.94
N GLU A 19 8.78 -3.88 -2.76
CA GLU A 19 7.82 -4.95 -2.66
C GLU A 19 6.39 -4.37 -2.73
N LEU A 20 5.61 -4.83 -3.70
CA LEU A 20 4.27 -4.34 -4.02
C LEU A 20 3.25 -5.48 -3.95
N PHE A 21 1.97 -5.15 -3.85
CA PHE A 21 0.89 -6.14 -3.90
C PHE A 21 0.86 -6.81 -5.28
N LYS A 22 0.76 -8.15 -5.32
CA LYS A 22 0.63 -8.89 -6.58
C LYS A 22 -0.77 -8.75 -7.19
N GLY A 23 -1.80 -8.71 -6.34
CA GLY A 23 -3.19 -8.68 -6.77
C GLY A 23 -3.87 -7.34 -6.53
N GLN A 24 -4.63 -6.85 -7.52
CA GLN A 24 -5.42 -5.63 -7.41
C GLN A 24 -6.42 -5.70 -6.25
N GLY A 25 -7.12 -6.83 -6.08
CA GLY A 25 -8.14 -6.99 -5.04
C GLY A 25 -7.58 -6.82 -3.63
N SER A 26 -6.42 -7.44 -3.35
CA SER A 26 -5.71 -7.25 -2.08
C SER A 26 -5.28 -5.79 -1.91
N ALA A 27 -4.64 -5.19 -2.93
CA ALA A 27 -4.23 -3.79 -2.87
C ALA A 27 -5.41 -2.85 -2.57
N THR A 28 -6.58 -3.06 -3.19
CA THR A 28 -7.79 -2.27 -2.94
C THR A 28 -8.30 -2.43 -1.51
N GLN A 29 -8.30 -3.65 -0.96
CA GLN A 29 -8.71 -3.87 0.43
C GLN A 29 -7.78 -3.15 1.42
N TRP A 30 -6.47 -3.20 1.18
CA TRP A 30 -5.50 -2.47 1.99
C TRP A 30 -5.57 -0.96 1.80
N ALA A 31 -5.86 -0.48 0.58
CA ALA A 31 -6.13 0.94 0.32
C ALA A 31 -7.31 1.44 1.16
N GLN A 32 -8.42 0.70 1.21
CA GLN A 32 -9.58 1.07 2.03
C GLN A 32 -9.26 1.14 3.52
N ARG A 33 -8.49 0.17 4.04
CA ARG A 33 -8.07 0.18 5.45
C ARG A 33 -7.14 1.35 5.75
N LEU A 34 -6.17 1.61 4.87
CA LEU A 34 -5.25 2.71 5.02
C LEU A 34 -5.97 4.06 4.95
N ALA A 35 -6.93 4.21 4.03
CA ALA A 35 -7.73 5.43 3.90
C ALA A 35 -8.44 5.84 5.19
N VAL A 36 -8.99 4.87 5.92
CA VAL A 36 -9.62 5.11 7.22
C VAL A 36 -8.60 5.50 8.30
N GLU A 37 -7.41 4.89 8.29
CA GLU A 37 -6.36 5.20 9.27
C GLU A 37 -5.82 6.63 9.10
N ILE A 38 -5.62 7.08 7.86
CA ILE A 38 -5.01 8.38 7.56
C ILE A 38 -6.02 9.49 7.25
N ASP A 39 -7.32 9.20 7.39
CA ASP A 39 -8.43 10.10 7.06
C ASP A 39 -8.30 10.77 5.68
N SER A 40 -7.93 9.98 4.67
CA SER A 40 -7.66 10.47 3.32
C SER A 40 -7.94 9.41 2.27
N VAL A 41 -8.24 9.83 1.04
CA VAL A 41 -8.51 8.90 -0.06
C VAL A 41 -7.21 8.18 -0.44
N VAL A 42 -7.27 6.85 -0.43
CA VAL A 42 -6.20 5.98 -0.90
C VAL A 42 -6.74 5.07 -2.00
N ILE A 43 -6.00 4.98 -3.10
CA ILE A 43 -6.33 4.12 -4.25
C ILE A 43 -5.21 3.12 -4.52
N ALA A 44 -5.58 1.94 -5.02
CA ALA A 44 -4.62 0.99 -5.56
C ALA A 44 -4.23 1.40 -6.99
N LYS A 45 -2.93 1.65 -7.22
CA LYS A 45 -2.40 2.04 -8.53
C LYS A 45 -1.41 0.99 -9.02
N LYS A 46 -1.55 0.58 -10.28
CA LYS A 46 -0.62 -0.35 -10.92
C LYS A 46 0.73 0.32 -11.15
N ILE A 47 1.82 -0.33 -10.74
CA ILE A 47 3.20 0.08 -10.97
C ILE A 47 3.97 -1.14 -11.47
N GLY A 48 4.38 -1.11 -12.74
CA GLY A 48 4.94 -2.28 -13.42
C GLY A 48 4.01 -3.49 -13.34
N ASN A 49 4.50 -4.58 -12.74
CA ASN A 49 3.75 -5.82 -12.53
C ASN A 49 3.07 -5.93 -11.16
N GLY A 50 3.18 -4.89 -10.32
CA GLY A 50 2.59 -4.85 -8.98
C GLY A 50 1.57 -3.73 -8.81
N TRP A 51 1.05 -3.63 -7.59
CA TRP A 51 0.10 -2.60 -7.17
C TRP A 51 0.60 -1.93 -5.89
N ALA A 52 0.61 -0.61 -5.88
CA ALA A 52 0.93 0.20 -4.72
C ALA A 52 -0.32 0.93 -4.22
N LEU A 53 -0.31 1.36 -2.97
CA LEU A 53 -1.33 2.24 -2.43
C LEU A 53 -0.86 3.67 -2.64
N CYS A 54 -1.70 4.53 -3.18
CA CYS A 54 -1.39 5.93 -3.44
C CYS A 54 -2.46 6.81 -2.80
N GLY A 55 -2.03 7.84 -2.08
CA GLY A 55 -2.90 8.79 -1.39
C GLY A 55 -2.09 10.00 -0.94
N SER A 56 -2.66 10.83 -0.07
CA SER A 56 -2.01 12.03 0.46
C SER A 56 -2.16 12.11 1.97
N VAL A 57 -1.11 12.54 2.67
CA VAL A 57 -1.13 12.86 4.10
C VAL A 57 -0.66 14.30 4.25
N ASP A 58 -1.46 15.15 4.89
CA ASP A 58 -1.17 16.57 5.08
C ASP A 58 -0.79 17.31 3.77
N GLY A 59 -1.42 16.94 2.66
CA GLY A 59 -1.17 17.51 1.34
C GLY A 59 0.09 16.98 0.65
N VAL A 60 0.80 16.01 1.24
CA VAL A 60 1.96 15.36 0.65
C VAL A 60 1.56 14.04 0.01
N ASP A 61 1.80 13.90 -1.29
CA ASP A 61 1.61 12.62 -2.00
C ASP A 61 2.48 11.54 -1.38
N CYS A 62 1.86 10.40 -1.10
CA CYS A 62 2.47 9.26 -0.44
C CYS A 62 2.20 8.00 -1.24
N ILE A 63 3.20 7.13 -1.30
CA ILE A 63 3.09 5.81 -1.90
C ILE A 63 3.47 4.76 -0.87
N TRP A 64 2.65 3.73 -0.72
CA TRP A 64 2.92 2.61 0.17
C TRP A 64 3.02 1.30 -0.60
N GLY A 65 4.05 0.54 -0.26
CA GLY A 65 4.23 -0.86 -0.63
C GLY A 65 4.18 -1.75 0.60
N VAL A 66 4.75 -2.94 0.45
CA VAL A 66 4.97 -3.89 1.53
C VAL A 66 6.46 -3.89 1.87
N TYR A 67 6.79 -4.15 3.13
CA TYR A 67 8.15 -4.45 3.56
C TYR A 67 8.09 -5.35 4.78
N GLY A 68 8.63 -6.57 4.67
CA GLY A 68 8.63 -7.51 5.79
C GLY A 68 7.20 -7.79 6.30
N GLN A 69 6.29 -8.03 5.35
CA GLN A 69 4.86 -8.27 5.60
C GLN A 69 4.12 -7.11 6.26
N ARG A 70 4.55 -5.86 6.09
CA ARG A 70 3.84 -4.70 6.64
C ARG A 70 3.75 -3.59 5.62
N LEU A 71 2.73 -2.74 5.72
CA LEU A 71 2.67 -1.52 4.93
C LEU A 71 3.84 -0.61 5.29
N LYS A 72 4.53 -0.11 4.26
CA LYS A 72 5.64 0.85 4.41
C LYS A 72 5.56 1.89 3.32
N ARG A 73 5.76 3.16 3.70
CA ARG A 73 5.90 4.27 2.76
C ARG A 73 7.21 4.10 1.97
N ILE A 74 7.12 4.20 0.64
CA ILE A 74 8.25 4.03 -0.29
C ILE A 74 8.61 5.33 -1.04
N ASN A 75 7.79 6.38 -0.89
CA ASN A 75 8.03 7.76 -1.33
C ASN A 75 7.17 8.70 -0.48
#